data_AF-A0A1V5IWW9-F1
#
_entry.id   AF-A0A1V5IWW9-F1
#
_cell.length_a   1.000
_cell.length_b   1.000
_cell.length_c   1.000
_cell.angle_alpha   90.00
_cell.angle_beta   90.00
_cell.angle_gamma   90.00
#
_symmetry.space_group_name_H-M   'P 1'
#
loop_
_entity.id
_entity.type
_entity.pdbx_description
1 polymer ?
#
loop_
_entity_poly.entity_id
_entity_poly.type
_entity_poly.pdbx_seq_one_letter_code
_entity_poly.pdbx_strand_id
1 'polypeptide(L)'
;MAFTSAITESIIIGNKKVTFGTFTTSSTDTGGDINTGLAMCEFIKLDYSGAAAGATCIMVNETLPCAGSAVTVVHAASADGYWWAFGY
;
A
#
# COMPACT_ATOMS: atom_id res chain seq x y z
N MET A 1 6.47 4.57 15.95
CA MET A 1 6.86 5.22 14.68
C MET A 1 5.59 5.37 13.89
N ALA A 2 5.36 6.48 13.20
CA ALA A 2 4.15 6.59 12.37
C ALA A 2 4.18 5.58 11.20
N PHE A 3 3.02 5.30 10.62
CA PHE A 3 2.92 4.54 9.37
C PHE A 3 3.85 5.15 8.31
N THR A 4 4.70 4.32 7.69
CA THR A 4 5.57 4.75 6.59
C THR A 4 5.55 3.77 5.45
N SER A 5 5.53 4.28 4.22
CA SER A 5 5.63 3.47 3.00
C SER A 5 6.81 3.92 2.14
N ALA A 6 7.47 2.98 1.47
CA ALA A 6 8.54 3.27 0.54
C ALA A 6 8.37 2.48 -0.77
N ILE A 7 8.69 3.12 -1.89
CA ILE A 7 8.72 2.47 -3.22
C ILE A 7 10.04 1.72 -3.35
N THR A 8 9.99 0.45 -3.71
CA THR A 8 11.17 -0.39 -3.94
C THR A 8 11.51 -0.50 -5.42
N GLU A 9 10.51 -0.60 -6.29
CA GLU A 9 10.69 -0.79 -7.72
C GLU A 9 9.51 -0.21 -8.50
N SER A 10 9.75 0.17 -9.76
CA SER A 10 8.68 0.51 -10.69
C SER A 10 8.99 -0.01 -12.09
N ILE A 11 7.99 -0.62 -12.70
CA ILE A 11 8.07 -1.20 -14.03
C ILE A 11 6.86 -0.76 -14.86
N ILE A 12 6.89 -1.03 -16.16
CA ILE A 12 5.75 -0.83 -17.05
C ILE A 12 5.27 -2.21 -17.50
N ILE A 13 4.00 -2.51 -17.27
CA ILE A 13 3.34 -3.73 -17.77
C ILE A 13 2.26 -3.28 -18.77
N GLY A 14 2.50 -3.56 -20.05
CA GLY A 14 1.60 -3.11 -21.12
C GLY A 14 1.55 -1.59 -21.21
N ASN A 15 0.36 -1.01 -20.98
CA ASN A 15 0.13 0.44 -20.95
C ASN A 15 -0.02 1.01 -19.54
N LYS A 16 0.28 0.22 -18.50
CA LYS A 16 0.17 0.63 -17.10
C LYS A 16 1.55 0.67 -16.45
N LYS A 17 1.76 1.65 -15.59
CA LYS A 17 2.88 1.68 -14.66
C LYS A 17 2.50 0.88 -13.42
N VAL A 18 3.41 0.02 -13.00
CA VAL A 18 3.30 -0.79 -11.80
C VAL A 18 4.38 -0.35 -10.84
N THR A 19 3.99 -0.05 -9.61
CA THR A 19 4.92 0.33 -8.54
C THR A 19 4.81 -0.68 -7.42
N PHE A 20 5.96 -1.05 -6.87
CA PHE A 20 6.09 -1.97 -5.75
C PHE A 20 6.67 -1.22 -4.57
N GLY A 21 6.34 -1.67 -3.37
CA GLY A 21 6.95 -1.13 -2.19
C GLY A 21 6.67 -1.93 -0.93
N THR A 22 7.18 -1.38 0.16
CA THR A 22 6.92 -1.88 1.50
C THR A 22 6.21 -0.82 2.32
N PHE A 23 5.53 -1.28 3.37
CA PHE A 23 5.02 -0.41 4.42
C PHE A 23 5.42 -0.97 5.78
N THR A 24 5.62 -0.08 6.74
CA THR A 24 5.88 -0.41 8.14
C THR A 24 4.86 0.28 9.02
N THR A 25 4.38 -0.44 10.03
CA THR A 25 3.32 0.04 10.93
C THR A 25 3.82 0.06 12.38
N SER A 26 3.13 0.77 13.26
CA SER A 26 3.36 0.64 14.70
C SER A 26 2.13 0.17 15.47
N SER A 27 2.34 -0.18 16.74
CA SER A 27 1.30 -0.62 17.68
C SER A 27 0.18 0.39 17.92
N THR A 28 0.38 1.65 17.55
CA THR A 28 -0.57 2.74 17.81
C THR A 28 -1.26 3.26 16.55
N ASP A 29 -0.83 2.82 15.37
CA ASP A 29 -1.39 3.30 14.11
C ASP A 29 -2.58 2.42 13.71
N THR A 30 -3.66 3.03 13.24
CA THR A 30 -4.85 2.33 12.72
C THR A 30 -4.93 2.38 11.19
N GLY A 31 -3.95 3.02 10.55
CA GLY A 31 -3.95 3.32 9.12
C GLY A 31 -2.88 4.33 8.74
N GLY A 32 -2.83 4.67 7.47
CA GLY A 32 -1.92 5.68 6.92
C GLY A 32 -2.09 5.83 5.41
N ASP A 33 -1.25 6.66 4.81
CA ASP A 33 -1.28 6.91 3.37
C ASP A 33 -0.05 6.31 2.70
N ILE A 34 -0.27 5.67 1.55
CA ILE A 34 0.78 5.13 0.69
C ILE A 34 0.93 6.03 -0.53
N ASN A 35 2.12 6.61 -0.68
CA ASN A 35 2.47 7.26 -1.94
C ASN A 35 2.98 6.20 -2.93
N THR A 36 2.14 5.87 -3.89
CA THR A 36 2.42 4.84 -4.91
C THR A 36 3.37 5.35 -6.00
N GLY A 37 3.61 6.66 -6.11
CA GLY A 37 4.40 7.26 -7.20
C GLY A 37 3.73 7.18 -8.58
N LEU A 38 2.42 6.89 -8.61
CA LEU A 38 1.55 6.95 -9.77
C LEU A 38 0.79 8.29 -9.77
N ALA A 39 0.47 8.83 -10.95
CA ALA A 39 -0.43 9.98 -11.03
C ALA A 39 -1.86 9.56 -10.66
N MET A 40 -2.29 8.38 -11.11
CA MET A 40 -3.57 7.76 -10.75
C MET A 40 -3.35 6.31 -10.35
N CYS A 41 -3.78 5.93 -9.16
CA CYS A 41 -3.82 4.53 -8.70
C CYS A 41 -5.19 3.94 -9.05
N GLU A 42 -5.22 2.95 -9.94
CA GLU A 42 -6.44 2.27 -10.35
C GLU A 42 -6.70 1.01 -9.53
N PHE A 43 -5.64 0.36 -9.09
CA PHE A 43 -5.70 -0.83 -8.26
C PHE A 43 -4.47 -0.91 -7.38
N ILE A 44 -4.63 -1.35 -6.13
CA ILE A 44 -3.54 -1.66 -5.22
C ILE A 44 -3.88 -2.94 -4.46
N LYS A 45 -2.87 -3.77 -4.22
CA LYS A 45 -2.97 -4.88 -3.28
C LYS A 45 -1.96 -4.66 -2.16
N LEU A 46 -2.36 -5.08 -0.97
CA LEU A 46 -1.61 -4.96 0.27
C LEU A 46 -1.57 -6.35 0.90
N ASP A 47 -0.38 -6.80 1.29
CA ASP A 47 -0.20 -8.08 1.99
C ASP A 47 0.76 -7.87 3.17
N TYR A 48 0.42 -8.39 4.34
CA TYR A 48 1.35 -8.43 5.46
C TYR A 48 2.48 -9.42 5.21
N SER A 49 3.66 -9.12 5.76
CA SER A 49 4.79 -10.02 5.81
C SER A 49 4.78 -10.82 7.12
N GLY A 50 5.25 -12.08 7.07
CA GLY A 50 5.42 -12.91 8.27
C GLY A 50 4.13 -13.41 8.93
N ALA A 51 4.20 -13.73 10.23
CA ALA A 51 3.14 -14.45 10.95
C ALA A 51 1.81 -13.69 11.07
N ALA A 52 1.80 -12.37 10.86
CA ALA A 52 0.60 -11.55 10.90
C ALA A 52 -0.33 -11.76 9.69
N ALA A 53 0.17 -12.37 8.61
CA ALA A 53 -0.59 -12.63 7.38
C ALA A 53 -1.86 -13.49 7.59
N GLY A 54 -1.95 -14.22 8.72
CA GLY A 54 -3.09 -15.10 9.01
C GLY A 54 -4.16 -14.55 9.96
N ALA A 55 -3.94 -13.40 10.61
CA ALA A 55 -4.81 -12.93 11.70
C ALA A 55 -5.75 -11.78 11.31
N THR A 56 -5.31 -10.87 10.44
CA THR A 56 -6.09 -9.70 10.01
C THR A 56 -5.72 -9.30 8.59
N CYS A 57 -6.55 -8.46 7.95
CA CYS A 57 -6.26 -7.90 6.63
C CYS A 57 -5.98 -6.39 6.74
N ILE A 58 -5.03 -5.93 5.94
CA ILE A 58 -4.86 -4.51 5.60
C ILE A 58 -5.74 -4.20 4.39
N MET A 59 -6.46 -3.08 4.43
CA MET A 59 -7.49 -2.75 3.45
C MET A 59 -7.30 -1.32 2.94
N VAL A 60 -7.68 -1.11 1.68
CA VAL A 60 -7.83 0.23 1.10
C VAL A 60 -9.10 0.87 1.68
N ASN A 61 -9.01 2.10 2.18
CA ASN A 61 -10.12 2.82 2.79
C ASN A 61 -10.50 4.09 1.99
N GLU A 62 -10.55 3.93 0.67
CA GLU A 62 -10.98 4.98 -0.25
C GLU A 62 -11.57 4.36 -1.52
N THR A 63 -12.08 5.21 -2.41
CA THR A 63 -12.63 4.77 -3.70
C THR A 63 -11.58 4.85 -4.79
N LEU A 64 -11.26 3.71 -5.41
CA LEU A 64 -10.39 3.64 -6.59
C LEU A 64 -11.22 3.84 -7.87
N PRO A 65 -10.66 4.47 -8.93
CA PRO A 65 -9.32 5.03 -9.00
C PRO A 65 -9.16 6.35 -8.23
N CYS A 66 -8.00 6.57 -7.61
CA CYS A 66 -7.68 7.76 -6.81
C CYS A 66 -6.29 8.33 -7.13
N ALA A 67 -5.98 9.52 -6.62
CA ALA A 67 -4.65 10.12 -6.80
C ALA A 67 -3.57 9.25 -6.14
N GLY A 68 -2.59 8.80 -6.92
CA GLY A 68 -1.57 7.87 -6.42
C GLY A 68 -0.58 8.47 -5.41
N SER A 69 -0.67 9.78 -5.15
CA SER A 69 0.17 10.50 -4.18
C SER A 69 -0.15 10.15 -2.72
N ALA A 70 -1.36 9.72 -2.42
CA ALA A 70 -1.80 9.39 -1.06
C ALA A 70 -2.97 8.42 -1.10
N VAL A 71 -2.65 7.12 -1.14
CA VAL A 71 -3.64 6.05 -1.09
C VAL A 71 -3.91 5.67 0.37
N THR A 72 -5.11 5.92 0.90
CA THR A 72 -5.44 5.69 2.31
C THR A 72 -5.72 4.22 2.58
N VAL A 73 -5.01 3.67 3.58
CA VAL A 73 -5.15 2.28 4.02
C VAL A 73 -5.44 2.19 5.51
N VAL A 74 -6.12 1.12 5.91
CA VAL A 74 -6.43 0.80 7.31
C VAL A 74 -5.97 -0.59 7.64
N HIS A 75 -5.48 -0.77 8.86
CA HIS A 75 -4.86 -2.02 9.28
C HIS A 75 -5.20 -2.29 10.76
N ALA A 76 -5.54 -3.55 11.08
CA ALA A 76 -5.95 -3.94 12.44
C ALA A 76 -4.80 -4.58 13.24
N ALA A 77 -3.82 -5.15 12.55
CA ALA A 77 -2.59 -5.63 13.16
C ALA A 77 -1.43 -4.67 12.87
N SER A 78 -0.52 -4.58 13.83
CA SER A 78 0.75 -3.88 13.69
C SER A 78 1.78 -4.86 13.13
N ALA A 79 1.78 -4.95 11.81
CA ALA A 79 2.72 -5.76 11.07
C ALA A 79 3.16 -5.02 9.81
N ASP A 80 4.40 -5.24 9.43
CA ASP A 80 4.97 -4.70 8.20
C ASP A 80 4.55 -5.56 7.01
N GLY A 81 4.62 -5.00 5.81
CA GLY A 81 4.18 -5.72 4.62
C GLY A 81 4.63 -5.12 3.31
N TYR A 82 4.05 -5.66 2.25
CA TYR A 82 4.33 -5.34 0.86
C TYR A 82 3.09 -4.79 0.19
N TRP A 83 3.31 -3.96 -0.83
CA TRP A 83 2.25 -3.48 -1.69
C TRP A 83 2.72 -3.43 -3.14
N TRP A 84 1.75 -3.55 -4.04
CA TRP A 84 1.94 -3.29 -5.46
C TRP A 84 0.72 -2.56 -6.01
N ALA A 85 0.94 -1.52 -6.81
CA ALA A 85 -0.10 -0.67 -7.35
C ALA A 85 0.00 -0.59 -8.87
N PHE A 86 -1.15 -0.46 -9.53
CA PHE A 86 -1.30 -0.37 -10.98
C PHE A 86 -1.97 0.96 -11.33
N GLY A 87 -1.46 1.62 -12.36
CA GLY A 87 -2.02 2.88 -12.82
C GLY A 87 -1.19 3.53 -13.92
N TYR A 88 -1.10 4.86 -13.89
CA TYR A 88 -0.28 5.65 -14.80
C TYR A 88 0.29 6.88 -14.09
#